data_AF-A0A3M0EKT7-F1
#
_entry.id   AF-A0A3M0EKT7-F1
#
_cell.length_a   1.000
_cell.length_b   1.000
_cell.length_c   1.000
_cell.angle_alpha   90.00
_cell.angle_beta   90.00
_cell.angle_gamma   90.00
#
_symmetry.space_group_name_H-M   'P 1'
#
loop_
_entity.id
_entity.type
_entity.pdbx_description
1 polymer ?
#
loop_
_entity_poly.entity_id
_entity_poly.type
_entity_poly.pdbx_seq_one_letter_code
_entity_poly.pdbx_strand_id
1 'polypeptide(L)'
;MPMPLYAIEGKRPTLADDVWVAPSADVIGDARLGEGASVWFGAVIRADNTPILVGARTNIQEGAMLHSDPGAPLTVGEGCTIGHHAILHGCTIGDNVLVGMGATILNTAVIGENCLIGANALVTEGKVFPAGSLIVGAPAKAVRELSPEAIAALKTSASAYAAKQRVYAEGLRLIEV
;
A
#
# COMPACT_ATOMS: atom_id res chain seq x y z
N MET A 1 22.16 4.64 6.86
CA MET A 1 21.32 4.90 8.05
C MET A 1 20.56 3.62 8.37
N PRO A 2 20.33 3.27 9.64
CA PRO A 2 19.51 2.10 9.97
C PRO A 2 18.10 2.26 9.38
N MET A 3 17.50 1.16 8.91
CA MET A 3 16.12 1.18 8.41
C MET A 3 15.17 1.52 9.58
N PRO A 4 14.16 2.37 9.38
CA PRO A 4 13.24 2.79 10.44
C PRO A 4 12.18 1.71 10.75
N LEU A 5 12.66 0.62 11.35
CA LEU A 5 11.87 -0.54 11.76
C LEU A 5 11.77 -0.56 13.29
N TYR A 6 10.55 -0.68 13.82
CA TYR A 6 10.30 -0.59 15.26
C TYR A 6 9.57 -1.82 15.79
N ALA A 7 10.09 -2.37 16.89
CA ALA A 7 9.48 -3.47 17.62
C ALA A 7 8.60 -2.95 18.77
N ILE A 8 7.48 -3.61 19.03
CA ILE A 8 6.57 -3.32 20.13
C ILE A 8 5.90 -4.62 20.60
N GLU A 9 5.73 -4.79 21.91
CA GLU A 9 5.08 -5.97 22.51
C GLU A 9 5.61 -7.33 22.00
N GLY A 10 6.92 -7.42 21.76
CA GLY A 10 7.57 -8.64 21.26
C GLY A 10 7.34 -8.92 19.77
N LYS A 11 6.60 -8.07 19.05
CA LYS A 11 6.40 -8.15 17.59
C LYS A 11 7.35 -7.17 16.89
N ARG A 12 7.81 -7.55 15.70
CA ARG A 12 8.69 -6.73 14.86
C ARG A 12 8.41 -6.97 13.38
N PRO A 13 8.72 -5.99 12.50
CA PRO A 13 8.52 -6.16 11.07
C PRO A 13 9.29 -7.37 10.51
N THR A 14 8.69 -8.06 9.55
CA THR A 14 9.31 -9.14 8.77
C THR A 14 9.35 -8.74 7.31
N LEU A 15 10.54 -8.61 6.74
CA LEU A 15 10.77 -8.12 5.38
C LEU A 15 11.45 -9.23 4.57
N ALA A 16 11.11 -9.34 3.29
CA ALA A 16 11.93 -10.04 2.31
C ALA A 16 13.26 -9.29 2.07
N ASP A 17 14.27 -9.99 1.54
CA ASP A 17 15.65 -9.51 1.46
C ASP A 17 15.84 -8.24 0.59
N ASP A 18 14.99 -8.03 -0.40
CA ASP A 18 15.09 -6.92 -1.37
C ASP A 18 14.05 -5.80 -1.15
N VAL A 19 13.40 -5.78 0.01
CA VAL A 19 12.47 -4.70 0.40
C VAL A 19 13.25 -3.42 0.67
N TRP A 20 12.75 -2.31 0.13
CA TRP A 20 13.30 -0.98 0.40
C TRP A 20 12.37 -0.13 1.27
N VAL A 21 12.92 0.47 2.33
CA VAL A 21 12.21 1.38 3.22
C VAL A 21 12.95 2.70 3.25
N ALA A 22 12.27 3.79 2.88
CA ALA A 22 12.82 5.13 2.90
C ALA A 22 13.28 5.53 4.32
N PRO A 23 14.36 6.31 4.47
CA PRO A 23 14.87 6.71 5.79
C PRO A 23 13.88 7.48 6.68
N SER A 24 12.84 8.09 6.09
CA SER A 24 11.81 8.86 6.81
C SER A 24 10.46 8.14 6.91
N ALA A 25 10.37 6.88 6.49
CA ALA A 25 9.18 6.07 6.72
C ALA A 25 9.20 5.49 8.15
N ASP A 26 8.08 4.95 8.62
CA ASP A 26 8.02 4.19 9.87
C ASP A 26 7.28 2.87 9.66
N VAL A 27 7.92 1.74 10.00
CA VAL A 27 7.31 0.39 9.94
C VAL A 27 7.36 -0.23 11.34
N ILE A 28 6.19 -0.47 11.93
CA ILE A 28 6.05 -0.80 13.35
C ILE A 28 5.27 -2.12 13.53
N GLY A 29 5.72 -2.97 14.45
CA GLY A 29 4.93 -4.12 14.93
C GLY A 29 4.90 -5.28 13.93
N ASP A 30 3.77 -5.99 13.81
CA ASP A 30 3.61 -7.18 12.95
C ASP A 30 3.29 -6.81 11.49
N ALA A 31 4.16 -5.98 10.90
CA ALA A 31 4.13 -5.65 9.49
C ALA A 31 4.94 -6.68 8.69
N ARG A 32 4.37 -7.21 7.60
CA ARG A 32 5.02 -8.24 6.77
C ARG A 32 5.06 -7.80 5.32
N LEU A 33 6.25 -7.63 4.77
CA LEU A 33 6.49 -7.05 3.45
C LEU A 33 7.13 -8.09 2.53
N GLY A 34 6.47 -8.37 1.39
CA GLY A 34 6.92 -9.32 0.38
C GLY A 34 8.06 -8.81 -0.52
N GLU A 35 8.61 -9.71 -1.33
CA GLU A 35 9.72 -9.45 -2.26
C GLU A 35 9.45 -8.22 -3.14
N GLY A 36 10.45 -7.34 -3.26
CA GLY A 36 10.40 -6.15 -4.10
C GLY A 36 9.38 -5.09 -3.64
N ALA A 37 8.76 -5.25 -2.47
CA ALA A 37 7.91 -4.21 -1.89
C ALA A 37 8.74 -2.97 -1.52
N SER A 38 8.10 -1.81 -1.52
CA SER A 38 8.77 -0.54 -1.19
C SER A 38 7.89 0.38 -0.35
N VAL A 39 8.48 1.01 0.66
CA VAL A 39 7.84 1.99 1.54
C VAL A 39 8.54 3.33 1.39
N TRP A 40 7.82 4.34 0.92
CA TRP A 40 8.37 5.62 0.48
C TRP A 40 8.32 6.68 1.58
N PHE A 41 8.91 7.85 1.32
CA PHE A 41 9.20 8.86 2.33
C PHE A 41 7.97 9.30 3.13
N GLY A 42 8.07 9.29 4.45
CA GLY A 42 6.99 9.70 5.35
C GLY A 42 5.80 8.76 5.42
N ALA A 43 5.82 7.61 4.74
CA ALA A 43 4.78 6.61 4.87
C ALA A 43 4.87 5.89 6.23
N VAL A 44 3.72 5.54 6.80
CA VAL A 44 3.62 4.87 8.10
C VAL A 44 2.82 3.59 7.97
N ILE A 45 3.42 2.47 8.39
CA ILE A 45 2.76 1.17 8.54
C ILE A 45 2.80 0.81 10.02
N ARG A 46 1.69 0.99 10.72
CA ARG A 46 1.59 0.71 12.16
C ARG A 46 0.73 -0.53 12.41
N ALA A 47 1.40 -1.66 12.62
CA ALA A 47 0.80 -2.99 12.81
C ALA A 47 0.83 -3.42 14.29
N ASP A 48 0.33 -2.56 15.17
CA ASP A 48 0.26 -2.79 16.61
C ASP A 48 -1.02 -3.54 17.03
N ASN A 49 -2.17 -3.25 16.40
CA ASN A 49 -3.45 -3.90 16.71
C ASN A 49 -3.60 -5.30 16.06
N THR A 50 -3.33 -5.38 14.76
CA THR A 50 -3.42 -6.62 13.97
C THR A 50 -2.24 -6.72 13.00
N PRO A 51 -1.97 -7.90 12.43
CA PRO A 51 -0.96 -8.02 11.38
C PRO A 51 -1.34 -7.16 10.17
N ILE A 52 -0.34 -6.49 9.58
CA ILE A 52 -0.49 -5.80 8.30
C ILE A 52 0.34 -6.53 7.25
N LEU A 53 -0.31 -7.06 6.23
CA LEU A 53 0.33 -7.80 5.15
C LEU A 53 0.44 -6.92 3.90
N VAL A 54 1.64 -6.83 3.34
CA VAL A 54 1.92 -6.15 2.07
C VAL A 54 2.56 -7.15 1.11
N GLY A 55 1.86 -7.47 0.02
CA GLY A 55 2.29 -8.41 -1.00
C GLY A 55 3.55 -7.98 -1.75
N ALA A 56 4.11 -8.91 -2.53
CA ALA A 56 5.31 -8.65 -3.32
C ALA A 56 5.08 -7.53 -4.35
N ARG A 57 6.14 -6.79 -4.67
CA ARG A 57 6.15 -5.69 -5.66
C ARG A 57 5.13 -4.58 -5.40
N THR A 58 4.56 -4.52 -4.21
CA THR A 58 3.63 -3.45 -3.81
C THR A 58 4.40 -2.24 -3.31
N ASN A 59 3.98 -1.05 -3.75
CA ASN A 59 4.57 0.22 -3.33
C ASN A 59 3.61 1.02 -2.45
N ILE A 60 4.11 1.48 -1.30
CA ILE A 60 3.42 2.34 -0.33
C ILE A 60 4.04 3.73 -0.44
N GLN A 61 3.39 4.61 -1.20
CA GLN A 61 3.96 5.90 -1.60
C GLN A 61 3.98 6.92 -0.44
N GLU A 62 4.55 8.09 -0.73
CA GLU A 62 4.85 9.13 0.24
C GLU A 62 3.65 9.50 1.11
N GLY A 63 3.88 9.56 2.42
CA GLY A 63 2.86 9.98 3.39
C GLY A 63 1.64 9.05 3.50
N ALA A 64 1.62 7.89 2.84
CA ALA A 64 0.54 6.93 2.98
C ALA A 64 0.50 6.32 4.39
N MET A 65 -0.69 6.06 4.91
CA MET A 65 -0.92 5.58 6.28
C MET A 65 -1.68 4.26 6.27
N LEU A 66 -1.08 3.23 6.85
CA LEU A 66 -1.64 1.89 6.98
C LEU A 66 -1.81 1.56 8.46
N HIS A 67 -3.05 1.29 8.86
CA HIS A 67 -3.41 0.92 10.23
C HIS A 67 -4.59 -0.05 10.22
N SER A 68 -4.94 -0.60 11.38
CA SER A 68 -6.03 -1.56 11.54
C SER A 68 -6.63 -1.47 12.94
N ASP A 69 -7.90 -1.86 13.06
CA ASP A 69 -8.55 -2.07 14.35
C ASP A 69 -8.57 -3.56 14.72
N PRO A 70 -8.66 -3.91 16.01
CA PRO A 70 -8.92 -5.29 16.42
C PRO A 70 -10.13 -5.88 15.69
N GLY A 71 -9.95 -7.03 15.02
CA GLY A 71 -10.99 -7.70 14.24
C GLY A 71 -11.13 -7.22 12.79
N ALA A 72 -10.39 -6.19 12.36
CA ALA A 72 -10.35 -5.69 11.00
C ALA A 72 -8.89 -5.66 10.50
N PRO A 73 -8.29 -6.82 10.15
CA PRO A 73 -6.92 -6.87 9.66
C PRO A 73 -6.77 -6.13 8.33
N LEU A 74 -5.56 -5.64 8.04
CA LEU A 74 -5.23 -4.99 6.78
C LEU A 74 -4.35 -5.91 5.92
N THR A 75 -4.83 -6.21 4.71
CA THR A 75 -4.10 -7.02 3.73
C THR A 75 -4.06 -6.30 2.39
N VAL A 76 -2.86 -6.08 1.86
CA VAL A 76 -2.63 -5.54 0.53
C VAL A 76 -1.98 -6.62 -0.34
N GLY A 77 -2.62 -6.92 -1.47
CA GLY A 77 -2.16 -7.92 -2.43
C GLY A 77 -0.83 -7.59 -3.10
N GLU A 78 -0.48 -8.43 -4.07
CA GLU A 78 0.71 -8.31 -4.89
C GLU A 78 0.55 -7.21 -5.96
N GLY A 79 1.64 -6.50 -6.26
CA GLY A 79 1.71 -5.60 -7.40
C GLY A 79 0.77 -4.41 -7.28
N CYS A 80 0.48 -3.99 -6.05
CA CYS A 80 -0.38 -2.84 -5.79
C CYS A 80 0.41 -1.54 -5.78
N THR A 81 -0.29 -0.46 -6.11
CA THR A 81 0.21 0.92 -5.98
C THR A 81 -0.66 1.64 -4.98
N ILE A 82 -0.14 1.89 -3.78
CA ILE A 82 -0.83 2.67 -2.75
C ILE A 82 -0.34 4.11 -2.86
N GLY A 83 -1.16 4.97 -3.46
CA GLY A 83 -0.80 6.32 -3.86
C GLY A 83 -0.45 7.25 -2.71
N HIS A 84 0.24 8.34 -3.05
CA HIS A 84 0.65 9.37 -2.08
C HIS A 84 -0.48 9.79 -1.15
N HIS A 85 -0.22 9.86 0.16
CA HIS A 85 -1.19 10.24 1.18
C HIS A 85 -2.48 9.40 1.23
N ALA A 86 -2.51 8.20 0.63
CA ALA A 86 -3.63 7.29 0.79
C ALA A 86 -3.70 6.76 2.23
N ILE A 87 -4.91 6.51 2.72
CA ILE A 87 -5.18 5.93 4.03
C ILE A 87 -5.86 4.58 3.84
N LEU A 88 -5.24 3.51 4.32
CA LEU A 88 -5.83 2.18 4.38
C LEU A 88 -6.04 1.80 5.84
N HIS A 89 -7.29 1.51 6.19
CA HIS A 89 -7.67 1.14 7.55
C HIS A 89 -8.44 -0.18 7.54
N GLY A 90 -7.82 -1.23 8.07
CA GLY A 90 -8.46 -2.54 8.31
C GLY A 90 -9.23 -3.14 7.14
N CYS A 91 -8.71 -3.01 5.92
CA CYS A 91 -9.37 -3.41 4.68
C CYS A 91 -8.60 -4.51 3.91
N THR A 92 -9.24 -5.10 2.91
CA THR A 92 -8.63 -6.07 2.01
C THR A 92 -8.52 -5.50 0.61
N ILE A 93 -7.30 -5.41 0.11
CA ILE A 93 -6.98 -4.98 -1.25
C ILE A 93 -6.45 -6.20 -2.01
N GLY A 94 -7.14 -6.59 -3.10
CA GLY A 94 -6.69 -7.65 -4.00
C GLY A 94 -5.45 -7.26 -4.80
N ASP A 95 -4.99 -8.17 -5.64
CA ASP A 95 -3.76 -7.98 -6.43
C ASP A 95 -3.92 -6.93 -7.53
N ASN A 96 -2.82 -6.30 -7.91
CA ASN A 96 -2.76 -5.36 -9.02
C ASN A 96 -3.76 -4.19 -8.90
N VAL A 97 -3.98 -3.70 -7.67
CA VAL A 97 -4.85 -2.56 -7.40
C VAL A 97 -4.04 -1.27 -7.33
N LEU A 98 -4.53 -0.22 -7.96
CA LEU A 98 -4.03 1.14 -7.75
C LEU A 98 -4.99 1.93 -6.89
N VAL A 99 -4.54 2.32 -5.69
CA VAL A 99 -5.22 3.27 -4.82
C VAL A 99 -4.72 4.67 -5.15
N GLY A 100 -5.60 5.51 -5.68
CA GLY A 100 -5.26 6.89 -6.05
C GLY A 100 -4.80 7.72 -4.85
N MET A 101 -3.97 8.72 -5.12
CA MET A 101 -3.45 9.61 -4.08
C MET A 101 -4.58 10.25 -3.25
N GLY A 102 -4.37 10.37 -1.94
CA GLY A 102 -5.34 10.94 -0.99
C GLY A 102 -6.61 10.11 -0.79
N ALA A 103 -6.75 8.93 -1.42
CA ALA A 103 -7.92 8.09 -1.21
C ALA A 103 -7.92 7.47 0.19
N THR A 104 -9.10 7.25 0.75
CA THR A 104 -9.30 6.62 2.06
C THR A 104 -10.16 5.36 1.91
N ILE A 105 -9.69 4.24 2.46
CA ILE A 105 -10.40 2.96 2.46
C ILE A 105 -10.57 2.51 3.91
N LEU A 106 -11.82 2.44 4.35
CA LEU A 106 -12.17 2.16 5.75
C LEU A 106 -12.35 0.66 6.04
N ASN A 107 -12.51 0.37 7.34
CA ASN A 107 -12.55 -0.97 7.90
C ASN A 107 -13.48 -1.93 7.14
N THR A 108 -13.01 -3.16 6.99
CA THR A 108 -13.71 -4.31 6.40
C THR A 108 -14.15 -4.11 4.94
N ALA A 109 -13.72 -3.03 4.29
CA ALA A 109 -13.91 -2.88 2.85
C ALA A 109 -13.05 -3.92 2.09
N VAL A 110 -13.58 -4.43 0.98
CA VAL A 110 -12.93 -5.41 0.12
C VAL A 110 -12.88 -4.87 -1.30
N ILE A 111 -11.67 -4.69 -1.82
CA ILE A 111 -11.42 -4.29 -3.19
C ILE A 111 -10.92 -5.51 -3.95
N GLY A 112 -11.64 -5.93 -4.99
CA GLY A 112 -11.18 -7.00 -5.88
C GLY A 112 -9.89 -6.64 -6.63
N GLU A 113 -9.24 -7.65 -7.18
CA GLU A 113 -8.03 -7.47 -7.98
C GLU A 113 -8.26 -6.56 -9.20
N ASN A 114 -7.18 -6.01 -9.78
CA ASN A 114 -7.22 -5.22 -11.00
C ASN A 114 -8.13 -3.98 -10.91
N CYS A 115 -8.32 -3.39 -9.72
CA CYS A 115 -9.12 -2.18 -9.55
C CYS A 115 -8.28 -0.90 -9.61
N LEU A 116 -8.95 0.20 -9.99
CA LEU A 116 -8.41 1.55 -9.86
C LEU A 116 -9.34 2.37 -8.98
N ILE A 117 -8.84 2.80 -7.83
CA ILE A 117 -9.51 3.77 -6.96
C ILE A 117 -9.01 5.15 -7.37
N GLY A 118 -9.93 6.07 -7.69
CA GLY A 118 -9.61 7.44 -8.06
C GLY A 118 -9.00 8.22 -6.89
N ALA A 119 -8.24 9.26 -7.23
CA ALA A 119 -7.70 10.18 -6.24
C ALA A 119 -8.81 10.78 -5.36
N ASN A 120 -8.52 10.93 -4.06
CA ASN A 120 -9.44 11.45 -3.04
C ASN A 120 -10.77 10.68 -2.91
N ALA A 121 -10.87 9.44 -3.41
CA ALA A 121 -12.06 8.63 -3.21
C ALA A 121 -12.19 8.19 -1.74
N LEU A 122 -13.41 8.07 -1.25
CA LEU A 122 -13.71 7.55 0.09
C LEU A 122 -14.51 6.25 -0.03
N VAL A 123 -13.84 5.12 0.19
CA VAL A 123 -14.48 3.81 0.32
C VAL A 123 -14.92 3.63 1.77
N THR A 124 -16.23 3.66 1.98
CA THR A 124 -16.84 3.54 3.31
C THR A 124 -16.73 2.11 3.85
N GLU A 125 -16.91 1.96 5.16
CA GLU A 125 -16.81 0.66 5.85
C GLU A 125 -17.68 -0.44 5.21
N GLY A 126 -17.13 -1.64 5.16
CA GLY A 126 -17.82 -2.85 4.70
C GLY A 126 -18.16 -2.87 3.20
N LYS A 127 -17.72 -1.88 2.41
CA LYS A 127 -17.97 -1.87 0.97
C LYS A 127 -17.17 -2.93 0.26
N VAL A 128 -17.83 -3.64 -0.65
CA VAL A 128 -17.22 -4.64 -1.53
C VAL A 128 -17.31 -4.16 -2.97
N PHE A 129 -16.18 -4.12 -3.67
CA PHE A 129 -16.12 -3.82 -5.09
C PHE A 129 -15.52 -5.01 -5.87
N PRO A 130 -16.14 -5.42 -6.99
CA PRO A 130 -15.65 -6.55 -7.77
C PRO A 130 -14.35 -6.21 -8.49
N ALA A 131 -13.64 -7.25 -8.92
CA ALA A 131 -12.41 -7.12 -9.70
C ALA A 131 -12.61 -6.27 -10.96
N GLY A 132 -11.56 -5.58 -11.41
CA GLY A 132 -11.60 -4.80 -12.64
C GLY A 132 -12.39 -3.49 -12.55
N SER A 133 -12.73 -3.00 -11.35
CA SER A 133 -13.57 -1.81 -11.18
C SER A 133 -12.77 -0.50 -11.25
N LEU A 134 -13.32 0.51 -11.93
CA LEU A 134 -12.99 1.93 -11.70
C LEU A 134 -13.89 2.48 -10.60
N ILE A 135 -13.31 2.88 -9.47
CA ILE A 135 -14.01 3.29 -8.25
C ILE A 135 -13.67 4.75 -7.94
N VAL A 136 -14.65 5.64 -7.90
CA VAL A 136 -14.42 7.09 -7.71
C VAL A 136 -15.44 7.75 -6.81
N GLY A 137 -15.08 8.92 -6.26
CA GLY A 137 -15.97 9.79 -5.49
C GLY A 137 -15.92 9.55 -3.97
N ALA A 138 -16.65 10.38 -3.23
CA ALA A 138 -16.80 10.31 -1.78
C ALA A 138 -18.27 10.58 -1.40
N PRO A 139 -19.07 9.55 -1.06
CA PRO A 139 -18.71 8.14 -0.99
C PRO A 139 -18.44 7.53 -2.38
N ALA A 140 -17.50 6.59 -2.43
CA ALA A 140 -17.04 6.00 -3.66
C ALA A 140 -18.08 5.06 -4.31
N LYS A 141 -18.10 5.03 -5.64
CA LYS A 141 -18.93 4.15 -6.45
C LYS A 141 -18.11 3.55 -7.58
N ALA A 142 -18.41 2.30 -7.93
CA ALA A 142 -17.92 1.72 -9.17
C ALA A 142 -18.67 2.38 -10.34
N VAL A 143 -17.94 3.00 -11.25
CA VAL A 143 -18.52 3.76 -12.38
C VAL A 143 -18.45 3.03 -13.71
N ARG A 144 -17.48 2.10 -13.85
CA ARG A 144 -17.35 1.19 -14.99
C ARG A 144 -16.29 0.13 -14.69
N GLU A 145 -16.23 -0.88 -15.55
CA GLU A 145 -15.08 -1.79 -15.63
C GLU A 145 -13.88 -1.11 -16.31
N LEU A 146 -12.68 -1.56 -15.97
CA LEU A 146 -11.43 -1.19 -16.62
C LEU A 146 -11.27 -1.94 -17.93
N SER A 147 -10.67 -1.26 -18.91
CA SER A 147 -10.25 -1.92 -20.14
C SER A 147 -9.00 -2.78 -19.89
N PRO A 148 -8.70 -3.76 -20.76
CA PRO A 148 -7.47 -4.54 -20.68
C PRO A 148 -6.19 -3.67 -20.62
N GLU A 149 -6.18 -2.56 -21.36
CA GLU A 149 -5.05 -1.62 -21.39
C GLU A 149 -4.91 -0.91 -20.05
N ALA A 150 -6.02 -0.52 -19.43
CA ALA A 150 -6.00 0.09 -18.10
C ALA A 150 -5.47 -0.90 -17.04
N ILE A 151 -5.88 -2.18 -17.10
CA ILE A 151 -5.38 -3.23 -16.21
C ILE A 151 -3.87 -3.46 -16.41
N ALA A 152 -3.39 -3.45 -17.66
CA ALA A 152 -1.97 -3.56 -17.96
C ALA A 152 -1.16 -2.36 -17.43
N ALA A 153 -1.75 -1.16 -17.44
CA ALA A 153 -1.13 0.03 -16.86
C ALA A 153 -0.96 -0.07 -15.33
N LEU A 154 -1.87 -0.75 -14.61
CA LEU A 154 -1.71 -1.02 -13.17
C LEU A 154 -0.44 -1.84 -12.90
N LYS A 155 -0.25 -2.93 -13.67
CA LYS A 155 0.94 -3.81 -13.55
C LYS A 155 2.22 -3.06 -13.87
N THR A 156 2.15 -2.17 -14.86
CA THR A 156 3.26 -1.33 -15.28
C THR A 156 3.65 -0.35 -14.17
N SER A 157 2.66 0.25 -13.48
CA SER A 157 2.89 1.10 -12.32
C SER A 157 3.67 0.38 -11.22
N ALA A 158 3.21 -0.80 -10.80
CA ALA A 158 3.87 -1.57 -9.76
C ALA A 158 5.28 -2.03 -10.16
N SER A 159 5.44 -2.54 -11.39
CA SER A 159 6.74 -2.98 -11.91
C SER A 159 7.75 -1.82 -11.98
N ALA A 160 7.30 -0.63 -12.38
CA ALA A 160 8.15 0.55 -12.41
C ALA A 160 8.64 0.94 -11.02
N TYR A 161 7.80 0.83 -9.98
CA TYR A 161 8.19 1.08 -8.61
C TYR A 161 9.11 0.00 -8.03
N ALA A 162 8.89 -1.28 -8.36
CA ALA A 162 9.80 -2.37 -7.99
C ALA A 162 11.19 -2.23 -8.65
N ALA A 163 11.29 -1.62 -9.83
CA ALA A 163 12.57 -1.25 -10.42
C ALA A 163 13.15 0.01 -9.74
N LYS A 164 12.32 1.03 -9.50
CA LYS A 164 12.74 2.30 -8.91
C LYS A 164 13.32 2.13 -7.50
N GLN A 165 12.75 1.25 -6.69
CA GLN A 165 13.27 1.03 -5.33
C GLN A 165 14.75 0.61 -5.34
N ARG A 166 15.18 -0.18 -6.34
CA ARG A 166 16.58 -0.63 -6.45
C ARG A 166 17.53 0.53 -6.68
N VAL A 167 17.11 1.48 -7.53
CA VAL A 167 17.85 2.73 -7.76
C VAL A 167 18.01 3.52 -6.46
N TYR A 168 16.98 3.55 -5.61
CA TYR A 168 17.06 4.20 -4.31
C TYR A 168 17.89 3.41 -3.30
N ALA A 169 17.80 2.08 -3.28
CA ALA A 169 18.59 1.22 -2.42
C ALA A 169 20.10 1.37 -2.70
N GLU A 170 20.48 1.50 -3.97
CA GLU A 170 21.87 1.65 -4.40
C GLU A 170 22.38 3.10 -4.33
N GLY A 171 21.54 4.07 -4.70
CA GLY A 171 21.99 5.42 -5.01
C GLY A 171 21.63 6.50 -3.99
N LEU A 172 20.68 6.26 -3.08
CA LEU A 172 20.22 7.29 -2.15
C LEU A 172 21.30 7.60 -1.12
N ARG A 173 21.75 8.87 -1.11
CA ARG A 173 22.65 9.40 -0.08
C ARG A 173 22.17 10.77 0.40
N LEU A 174 22.28 11.01 1.70
CA LEU A 174 22.11 12.33 2.27
C LEU A 174 23.28 13.21 1.81
N ILE A 175 22.99 14.44 1.39
CA ILE A 175 24.02 15.44 1.10
C ILE A 175 24.18 16.30 2.36
N GLU A 176 25.39 16.30 2.92
CA GLU A 176 25.76 17.25 3.96
C GLU A 176 26.06 18.60 3.29
N VAL A 177 25.43 19.66 3.78
CA VAL A 177 25.60 21.04 3.30
C VAL A 177 26.17 21.88 4.43
#